data_AF-A0A7Y6PYS6-F1
#
_entry.id   AF-A0A7Y6PYS6-F1
#
_cell.length_a   1.000
_cell.length_b   1.000
_cell.length_c   1.000
_cell.angle_alpha   90.00
_cell.angle_beta   90.00
_cell.angle_gamma   90.00
#
_symmetry.space_group_name_H-M   'P 1'
#
loop_
_entity.id
_entity.type
_entity.pdbx_description
1 polymer ?
#
loop_
_entity_poly.entity_id
_entity_poly.type
_entity_poly.pdbx_seq_one_letter_code
_entity_poly.pdbx_strand_id
1 'polypeptide(L)'
;MRIESSIITSLSELRAIEQQRLVEERSAIERQRQAEADARQAQERARREAEEARVRAEREELMRLEIARAEAEREARLRVEAAEAAERARLQIALDQQRMTEEMELRRVEAAKKRPTWMVAVTAVACMAAVGLTWFAIDRSSRMADAERAKENALALAKQADEEKHEAAKKVGMLEQNLGELDAQVTKAQKALTDAQNDADRKRAAAELVVANQRKWEAKKAADAAKAALDKEIRNTPIDVSKCTGSLGCMPSK
;
A
#
# COMPACT_ATOMS: atom_id res chain seq x y z
N MET A 1 35.85 -15.92 -86.72
CA MET A 1 35.13 -14.77 -86.12
C MET A 1 34.46 -15.03 -84.76
N ARG A 2 34.40 -16.26 -84.20
CA ARG A 2 33.79 -16.47 -82.86
C ARG A 2 34.68 -16.06 -81.66
N ILE A 3 36.00 -16.00 -81.84
CA ILE A 3 36.98 -15.74 -80.76
C ILE A 3 37.00 -14.26 -80.33
N GLU A 4 36.72 -13.34 -81.26
CA GLU A 4 36.67 -11.90 -80.96
C GLU A 4 35.45 -11.54 -80.10
N SER A 5 34.34 -12.28 -80.25
CA SER A 5 33.13 -12.05 -79.45
C SER A 5 33.32 -12.41 -77.96
N SER A 6 34.15 -13.41 -77.62
CA SER A 6 34.35 -13.84 -76.23
C SER A 6 35.24 -12.90 -75.42
N ILE A 7 36.13 -12.16 -76.09
CA ILE A 7 37.01 -11.19 -75.44
C ILE A 7 36.24 -9.91 -75.09
N ILE A 8 35.31 -9.50 -75.96
CA ILE A 8 34.49 -8.33 -75.73
C ILE A 8 33.49 -8.59 -74.58
N THR A 9 32.90 -9.80 -74.51
CA THR A 9 32.03 -10.16 -73.38
C THR A 9 32.79 -10.25 -72.07
N SER A 10 33.99 -10.84 -72.02
CA SER A 10 34.76 -10.94 -70.76
C SER A 10 35.19 -9.58 -70.22
N LEU A 11 35.55 -8.63 -71.07
CA LEU A 11 35.82 -7.24 -70.66
C LEU A 11 34.57 -6.52 -70.16
N SER A 12 33.40 -6.77 -70.78
CA SER A 12 32.13 -6.20 -70.32
C SER A 12 31.69 -6.76 -68.96
N GLU A 13 31.93 -8.05 -68.72
CA GLU A 13 31.64 -8.71 -67.44
C GLU A 13 32.55 -8.21 -66.33
N LEU A 14 33.86 -8.05 -66.58
CA LEU A 14 34.79 -7.47 -65.61
C LEU A 14 34.38 -6.04 -65.22
N ARG A 15 33.98 -5.21 -66.18
CA ARG A 15 33.49 -3.85 -65.92
C ARG A 15 32.19 -3.85 -65.12
N ALA A 16 31.29 -4.79 -65.38
CA ALA A 16 30.05 -4.95 -64.62
C ALA A 16 30.33 -5.36 -63.16
N ILE A 17 31.27 -6.29 -62.93
CA ILE A 17 31.68 -6.72 -61.59
C ILE A 17 32.33 -5.56 -60.81
N GLU A 18 33.17 -4.75 -61.46
CA GLU A 18 33.79 -3.59 -60.82
C GLU A 18 32.77 -2.50 -60.47
N GLN A 19 31.82 -2.23 -61.38
CA GLN A 19 30.70 -1.31 -61.10
C GLN A 19 29.85 -1.82 -59.94
N GLN A 20 29.59 -3.12 -59.87
CA GLN A 20 28.83 -3.71 -58.77
C GLN A 20 29.56 -3.57 -57.43
N ARG A 21 30.88 -3.84 -57.39
CA ARG A 21 31.70 -3.63 -56.18
C ARG A 21 31.70 -2.17 -55.73
N LEU A 22 31.82 -1.22 -56.65
CA LEU A 22 31.78 0.21 -56.32
C LEU A 22 30.42 0.64 -55.75
N VAL A 23 29.32 0.09 -56.26
CA VAL A 23 27.97 0.33 -55.72
C VAL A 23 27.83 -0.29 -54.32
N GLU A 24 28.31 -1.51 -54.14
CA GLU A 24 28.29 -2.19 -52.84
C GLU A 24 29.11 -1.44 -51.79
N GLU A 25 30.34 -1.01 -52.14
CA GLU A 25 31.22 -0.24 -51.27
C GLU A 25 30.61 1.12 -50.90
N ARG A 26 30.05 1.84 -51.88
CA ARG A 26 29.33 3.10 -51.61
C ARG A 26 28.13 2.89 -50.71
N SER A 27 27.33 1.85 -50.95
CA SER A 27 26.18 1.52 -50.10
C SER A 27 26.59 1.10 -48.69
N ALA A 28 27.76 0.48 -48.52
CA ALA A 28 28.29 0.08 -47.22
C ALA A 28 28.77 1.32 -46.44
N ILE A 29 29.47 2.24 -47.09
CA ILE A 29 29.91 3.51 -46.50
C ILE A 29 28.69 4.38 -46.12
N GLU A 30 27.67 4.45 -46.97
CA GLU A 30 26.44 5.20 -46.68
C GLU A 30 25.68 4.59 -45.49
N ARG A 31 25.53 3.26 -45.44
CA ARG A 31 24.92 2.57 -44.30
C ARG A 31 25.70 2.80 -43.00
N GLN A 32 27.03 2.78 -43.06
CA GLN A 32 27.86 3.07 -41.89
C GLN A 32 27.70 4.52 -41.42
N ARG A 33 27.70 5.49 -42.35
CA ARG A 33 27.47 6.91 -42.02
C ARG A 33 26.08 7.17 -41.44
N GLN A 34 25.05 6.51 -41.97
CA GLN A 34 23.69 6.60 -41.43
C GLN A 34 23.62 5.99 -40.02
N ALA A 35 24.20 4.81 -39.82
CA ALA A 35 24.25 4.17 -38.50
C ALA A 35 24.99 5.03 -37.46
N GLU A 36 26.10 5.67 -37.83
CA GLU A 36 26.83 6.60 -36.95
C GLU A 36 26.02 7.88 -36.66
N ALA A 37 25.32 8.42 -37.65
CA ALA A 37 24.46 9.60 -37.47
C ALA A 37 23.28 9.28 -36.54
N ASP A 38 22.63 8.14 -36.73
CA ASP A 38 21.52 7.67 -35.89
C ASP A 38 21.99 7.38 -34.47
N ALA A 39 23.17 6.76 -34.30
CA ALA A 39 23.77 6.53 -32.99
C ALA A 39 24.07 7.84 -32.25
N ARG A 40 24.57 8.87 -32.94
CA ARG A 40 24.80 10.21 -32.35
C ARG A 40 23.49 10.89 -31.96
N GLN A 41 22.47 10.83 -32.81
CA GLN A 41 21.15 11.40 -32.50
C GLN A 41 20.48 10.67 -31.33
N ALA A 42 20.59 9.34 -31.25
CA ALA A 42 20.06 8.56 -30.14
C ALA A 42 20.76 8.90 -28.82
N GLN A 43 22.10 9.09 -28.83
CA GLN A 43 22.84 9.53 -27.64
C GLN A 43 22.44 10.95 -27.21
N GLU A 44 22.22 11.87 -28.14
CA GLU A 44 21.78 13.23 -27.84
C GLU A 44 20.37 13.26 -27.24
N ARG A 45 19.43 12.48 -27.81
CA ARG A 45 18.08 12.33 -27.26
C ARG A 45 18.10 11.72 -25.86
N ALA A 46 18.89 10.66 -25.66
CA ALA A 46 19.04 10.03 -24.35
C ALA A 46 19.61 11.00 -23.30
N ARG A 47 20.55 11.88 -23.68
CA ARG A 47 21.07 12.93 -22.79
C ARG A 47 20.00 13.97 -22.44
N ARG A 48 19.25 14.47 -23.43
CA ARG A 48 18.16 15.43 -23.21
C ARG A 48 17.05 14.85 -22.35
N GLU A 49 16.63 13.62 -22.63
CA GLU A 49 15.62 12.92 -21.83
C GLU A 49 16.08 12.70 -20.38
N ALA A 50 17.36 12.39 -20.16
CA ALA A 50 17.93 12.25 -18.82
C ALA A 50 17.97 13.58 -18.06
N GLU A 51 18.31 14.69 -18.74
CA GLU A 51 18.30 16.03 -18.15
C GLU A 51 16.86 16.49 -17.82
N GLU A 52 15.92 16.31 -18.74
CA GLU A 52 14.51 16.61 -18.51
C GLU A 52 13.89 15.76 -17.41
N ALA A 53 14.30 14.50 -17.28
CA ALA A 53 13.89 13.63 -16.19
C ALA A 53 14.43 14.13 -14.83
N ARG A 54 15.68 14.60 -14.77
CA ARG A 54 16.25 15.21 -13.56
C ARG A 54 15.53 16.49 -13.17
N VAL A 55 15.29 17.39 -14.11
CA VAL A 55 14.56 18.64 -13.85
C VAL A 55 13.12 18.37 -13.41
N ARG A 56 12.45 17.35 -13.97
CA ARG A 56 11.12 16.93 -13.50
C ARG A 56 11.15 16.40 -12.08
N ALA A 57 12.11 15.53 -11.75
CA ALA A 57 12.28 15.01 -10.40
C ALA A 57 12.54 16.13 -9.37
N GLU A 58 13.44 17.07 -9.68
CA GLU A 58 13.73 18.22 -8.82
C GLU A 58 12.51 19.12 -8.59
N ARG A 59 11.71 19.37 -9.64
CA ARG A 59 10.47 20.15 -9.52
C ARG A 59 9.42 19.43 -8.67
N GLU A 60 9.28 18.11 -8.82
CA GLU A 60 8.36 17.32 -8.01
C GLU A 60 8.78 17.31 -6.53
N GLU A 61 10.08 17.24 -6.24
CA GLU A 61 10.60 17.34 -4.88
C GLU A 61 10.33 18.71 -4.26
N LEU A 62 10.56 19.80 -5.00
CA LEU A 62 10.25 21.16 -4.53
C LEU A 62 8.75 21.33 -4.26
N MET A 63 7.88 20.86 -5.16
CA MET A 63 6.43 20.91 -4.96
C MET A 63 5.99 20.11 -3.73
N ARG A 64 6.58 18.94 -3.47
CA ARG A 64 6.30 18.15 -2.27
C ARG A 64 6.73 18.87 -1.00
N LEU A 65 7.88 19.53 -1.00
CA LEU A 65 8.36 20.32 0.13
C LEU A 65 7.47 21.55 0.39
N GLU A 66 7.01 22.23 -0.65
CA GLU A 66 6.10 23.38 -0.53
C GLU A 66 4.73 22.96 0.03
N ILE A 67 4.16 21.85 -0.45
CA ILE A 67 2.91 21.29 0.07
C ILE A 67 3.06 20.92 1.55
N ALA A 68 4.14 20.22 1.91
CA ALA A 68 4.41 19.82 3.29
C ALA A 68 4.58 21.04 4.22
N ARG A 69 5.23 22.12 3.75
CA ARG A 69 5.34 23.38 4.51
C ARG A 69 3.98 24.06 4.66
N ALA A 70 3.18 24.13 3.60
CA ALA A 70 1.86 24.73 3.65
C ALA A 70 0.90 23.97 4.59
N GLU A 71 0.98 22.63 4.62
CA GLU A 71 0.23 21.80 5.57
C GLU A 71 0.69 22.03 7.00
N ALA A 72 2.00 22.05 7.26
CA ALA A 72 2.55 22.34 8.58
C ALA A 72 2.13 23.74 9.09
N GLU A 73 2.09 24.76 8.21
CA GLU A 73 1.61 26.09 8.56
C GLU A 73 0.10 26.10 8.89
N ARG A 74 -0.72 25.35 8.16
CA ARG A 74 -2.16 25.22 8.45
C ARG A 74 -2.40 24.53 9.79
N GLU A 75 -1.69 23.44 10.07
CA GLU A 75 -1.77 22.77 11.36
C GLU A 75 -1.32 23.66 12.51
N ALA A 76 -0.24 24.43 12.32
CA ALA A 76 0.23 25.37 13.32
C ALA A 76 -0.82 26.45 13.64
N ARG A 77 -1.48 27.01 12.61
CA ARG A 77 -2.58 27.98 12.80
C ARG A 77 -3.76 27.36 13.55
N LEU A 78 -4.19 26.15 13.17
CA LEU A 78 -5.28 25.44 13.84
C LEU A 78 -4.95 25.13 15.31
N ARG A 79 -3.69 24.78 15.63
CA ARG A 79 -3.26 24.57 17.02
C ARG A 79 -3.29 25.85 17.85
N VAL A 80 -2.89 26.98 17.27
CA VAL A 80 -2.96 28.28 17.95
C VAL A 80 -4.42 28.68 18.17
N GLU A 81 -5.28 28.58 17.16
CA GLU A 81 -6.71 28.88 17.27
C GLU A 81 -7.41 27.99 18.31
N ALA A 82 -7.09 26.69 18.34
CA ALA A 82 -7.62 25.75 19.33
C ALA A 82 -7.15 26.09 20.76
N ALA A 83 -5.89 26.49 20.94
CA ALA A 83 -5.37 26.92 22.23
C ALA A 83 -6.04 28.21 22.71
N GLU A 84 -6.21 29.19 21.83
CA GLU A 84 -6.92 30.44 22.15
C GLU A 84 -8.39 30.20 22.50
N ALA A 85 -9.08 29.33 21.76
CA ALA A 85 -10.46 28.94 22.04
C ALA A 85 -10.59 28.24 23.41
N ALA A 86 -9.65 27.36 23.75
CA ALA A 86 -9.62 26.68 25.03
C ALA A 86 -9.39 27.67 26.20
N GLU A 87 -8.50 28.65 26.03
CA GLU A 87 -8.28 29.69 27.05
C GLU A 87 -9.51 30.59 27.23
N ARG A 88 -10.19 30.98 26.14
CA ARG A 88 -11.47 31.72 26.24
C ARG A 88 -12.54 30.92 26.97
N ALA A 89 -12.64 29.63 26.70
CA ALA A 89 -13.58 28.75 27.39
C ALA A 89 -13.26 28.63 28.89
N ARG A 90 -11.97 28.49 29.26
CA ARG A 90 -11.52 28.47 30.67
C ARG A 90 -11.89 29.75 31.40
N LEU A 91 -11.67 30.90 30.78
CA LEU A 91 -12.04 32.20 31.36
C LEU A 91 -13.55 32.35 31.54
N GLN A 92 -14.36 31.88 30.59
CA GLN A 92 -15.82 31.89 30.72
C GLN A 92 -16.28 31.00 31.88
N ILE A 93 -15.76 29.77 31.98
CA ILE A 93 -16.08 28.86 33.09
C ILE A 93 -15.68 29.47 34.44
N ALA A 94 -14.51 30.12 34.52
CA ALA A 94 -14.07 30.77 35.75
C ALA A 94 -14.99 31.92 36.16
N LEU A 95 -15.47 32.73 35.22
CA LEU A 95 -16.44 33.80 35.49
C LEU A 95 -17.80 33.24 35.92
N ASP A 96 -18.27 32.18 35.28
CA ASP A 96 -19.53 31.54 35.65
C ASP A 96 -19.44 30.87 37.03
N GLN A 97 -18.28 30.30 37.39
CA GLN A 97 -18.03 29.81 38.74
C GLN A 97 -18.11 30.94 39.78
N GLN A 98 -17.48 32.09 39.50
CA GLN A 98 -17.55 33.26 40.38
C GLN A 98 -19.00 33.73 40.58
N ARG A 99 -19.77 33.85 39.49
CA ARG A 99 -21.20 34.21 39.55
C ARG A 99 -22.00 33.20 40.36
N MET A 100 -21.79 31.90 40.14
CA MET A 100 -22.48 30.85 40.88
C MET A 100 -22.11 30.86 42.37
N THR A 101 -20.85 31.17 42.71
CA THR A 101 -20.44 31.32 44.12
C THR A 101 -21.10 32.53 44.78
N GLU A 102 -21.15 33.68 44.10
CA GLU A 102 -21.83 34.88 44.60
C GLU A 102 -23.34 34.64 44.78
N GLU A 103 -23.99 34.00 43.80
CA GLU A 103 -25.40 33.63 43.91
C GLU A 103 -25.67 32.64 45.06
N MET A 104 -24.77 31.68 45.27
CA MET A 104 -24.88 30.73 46.39
C MET A 104 -24.69 31.41 47.74
N GLU A 105 -23.77 32.38 47.85
CA GLU A 105 -23.57 33.15 49.08
C GLU A 105 -24.80 34.00 49.41
N LEU A 106 -25.40 34.68 48.42
CA LEU A 106 -26.65 35.42 48.59
C LEU A 106 -27.80 34.49 49.03
N ARG A 107 -27.95 33.34 48.36
CA ARG A 107 -28.97 32.34 48.72
C ARG A 107 -28.73 31.72 50.11
N ARG A 108 -27.47 31.55 50.55
CA ARG A 108 -27.14 31.06 51.89
C ARG A 108 -27.55 32.06 52.97
N VAL A 109 -27.30 33.35 52.75
CA VAL A 109 -27.73 34.41 53.68
C VAL A 109 -29.25 34.49 53.78
N GLU A 110 -29.97 34.28 52.68
CA GLU A 110 -31.43 34.23 52.66
C GLU A 110 -31.99 32.95 53.30
N ALA A 111 -31.39 31.79 53.01
CA ALA A 111 -31.82 30.49 53.54
C ALA A 111 -31.54 30.34 55.04
N ALA A 112 -30.43 30.91 55.53
CA ALA A 112 -30.08 30.90 56.95
C ALA A 112 -31.10 31.66 57.83
N LYS A 113 -31.84 32.62 57.28
CA LYS A 113 -32.82 33.43 58.02
C LYS A 113 -34.18 32.74 58.22
N LYS A 114 -34.50 31.67 57.50
CA LYS A 114 -35.88 31.14 57.45
C LYS A 114 -36.06 29.66 57.77
N ARG A 115 -35.00 28.88 58.02
CA ARG A 115 -35.17 27.43 58.09
C ARG A 115 -35.11 26.87 59.52
N PRO A 116 -36.22 26.31 60.03
CA PRO A 116 -36.18 25.46 61.21
C PRO A 116 -35.39 24.18 60.88
N THR A 117 -34.34 23.96 61.65
CA THR A 117 -33.25 23.00 61.41
C THR A 117 -33.68 21.54 61.25
N TRP A 118 -34.82 21.15 61.82
CA TRP A 118 -35.29 19.77 61.78
C TRP A 118 -35.83 19.33 60.42
N MET A 119 -36.47 20.23 59.66
CA MET A 119 -37.02 19.91 58.33
C MET A 119 -35.91 19.77 57.27
N VAL A 120 -34.77 20.45 57.46
CA VAL A 120 -33.63 20.41 56.54
C VAL A 120 -32.96 19.04 56.52
N ALA A 121 -32.83 18.39 57.68
CA ALA A 121 -32.21 17.07 57.78
C ALA A 121 -32.99 16.01 56.98
N VAL A 122 -34.32 15.98 57.13
CA VAL A 122 -35.18 15.01 56.42
C VAL A 122 -35.14 15.25 54.91
N THR A 123 -35.21 16.51 54.47
CA THR A 123 -35.17 16.85 53.04
C THR A 123 -33.80 16.55 52.42
N ALA A 124 -32.70 16.79 53.15
CA ALA A 124 -31.35 16.49 52.68
C ALA A 124 -31.14 14.97 52.48
N VAL A 125 -31.62 14.14 53.39
CA VAL A 125 -31.57 12.67 53.27
C VAL A 125 -32.42 12.20 52.08
N ALA A 126 -33.62 12.75 51.89
CA ALA A 126 -34.47 12.43 50.74
C ALA A 126 -33.82 12.82 49.40
N CYS A 127 -33.21 14.01 49.31
CA CYS A 127 -32.48 14.43 48.12
C CYS A 127 -31.26 13.54 47.83
N MET A 128 -30.49 13.16 48.86
CA MET A 128 -29.34 12.26 48.69
C MET A 128 -29.77 10.88 48.19
N ALA A 129 -30.89 10.34 48.71
CA ALA A 129 -31.45 9.09 48.23
C ALA A 129 -31.92 9.20 46.76
N ALA A 130 -32.59 10.30 46.39
CA ALA A 130 -33.01 10.54 45.02
C ALA A 130 -31.82 10.63 44.04
N VAL A 131 -30.76 11.36 44.42
CA VAL A 131 -29.53 11.47 43.60
C VAL A 131 -28.80 10.13 43.50
N GLY A 132 -28.75 9.34 44.59
CA GLY A 132 -28.15 8.01 44.57
C GLY A 132 -28.89 7.04 43.62
N LEU A 133 -30.22 7.08 43.62
CA LEU A 133 -31.04 6.26 42.74
C LEU A 133 -30.95 6.68 41.27
N THR A 134 -30.91 7.98 40.96
CA THR A 134 -30.74 8.45 39.57
C THR A 134 -29.35 8.12 39.05
N TRP A 135 -28.30 8.28 39.87
CA TRP A 135 -26.94 7.89 39.48
C TRP A 135 -26.83 6.38 39.24
N PHE A 136 -27.42 5.55 40.11
CA PHE A 136 -27.44 4.09 39.93
C PHE A 136 -28.21 3.66 38.67
N ALA A 137 -29.32 4.32 38.35
CA ALA A 137 -30.08 4.06 37.12
C ALA A 137 -29.27 4.42 35.86
N ILE A 138 -28.55 5.56 35.89
CA ILE A 138 -27.69 5.99 34.78
C ILE A 138 -26.51 5.02 34.61
N ASP A 139 -25.79 4.70 35.69
CA ASP A 139 -24.65 3.76 35.66
C ASP A 139 -25.06 2.36 35.17
N ARG A 140 -26.25 1.89 35.56
CA ARG A 140 -26.77 0.61 35.05
C ARG A 140 -27.11 0.68 33.55
N SER A 141 -27.64 1.79 33.08
CA SER A 141 -27.98 1.98 31.65
C SER A 141 -26.73 2.14 30.78
N SER A 142 -25.71 2.86 31.26
CA SER A 142 -24.45 3.05 30.52
C SER A 142 -23.69 1.73 30.41
N ARG A 143 -23.62 0.92 31.48
CA ARG A 143 -22.98 -0.41 31.43
C ARG A 143 -23.62 -1.36 30.42
N MET A 144 -24.94 -1.30 30.22
CA MET A 144 -25.63 -2.10 29.21
C MET A 144 -25.29 -1.59 27.79
N ALA A 145 -25.31 -0.27 27.58
CA ALA A 145 -24.93 0.34 26.30
C ALA A 145 -23.45 0.10 25.95
N ASP A 146 -22.55 0.15 26.93
CA ASP A 146 -21.12 -0.12 26.74
C ASP A 146 -20.86 -1.60 26.45
N ALA A 147 -21.62 -2.51 27.08
CA ALA A 147 -21.56 -3.94 26.78
C ALA A 147 -22.08 -4.26 25.36
N GLU A 148 -23.13 -3.58 24.90
CA GLU A 148 -23.62 -3.71 23.52
C GLU A 148 -22.60 -3.18 22.50
N ARG A 149 -22.06 -1.98 22.73
CA ARG A 149 -20.98 -1.42 21.88
C ARG A 149 -19.74 -2.31 21.85
N ALA A 150 -19.35 -2.88 23.00
CA ALA A 150 -18.23 -3.81 23.06
C ALA A 150 -18.50 -5.08 22.23
N LYS A 151 -19.73 -5.60 22.24
CA LYS A 151 -20.15 -6.73 21.39
C LYS A 151 -20.16 -6.37 19.92
N GLU A 152 -20.71 -5.22 19.55
CA GLU A 152 -20.74 -4.75 18.16
C GLU A 152 -19.33 -4.55 17.60
N ASN A 153 -18.44 -3.92 18.39
CA ASN A 153 -17.04 -3.75 18.03
C ASN A 153 -16.31 -5.09 17.89
N ALA A 154 -16.56 -6.05 18.79
CA ALA A 154 -15.99 -7.39 18.70
C ALA A 154 -16.47 -8.13 17.45
N LEU A 155 -17.76 -8.01 17.10
CA LEU A 155 -18.32 -8.60 15.87
C LEU A 155 -17.77 -7.93 14.60
N ALA A 156 -17.58 -6.60 14.62
CA ALA A 156 -16.98 -5.88 13.51
C ALA A 156 -15.51 -6.28 13.29
N LEU A 157 -14.72 -6.39 14.36
CA LEU A 157 -13.34 -6.85 14.30
C LEU A 157 -13.23 -8.30 13.83
N ALA A 158 -14.16 -9.17 14.27
CA ALA A 158 -14.21 -10.55 13.80
C ALA A 158 -14.48 -10.63 12.29
N LYS A 159 -15.44 -9.85 11.77
CA LYS A 159 -15.72 -9.79 10.34
C LYS A 159 -14.54 -9.27 9.52
N GLN A 160 -13.87 -8.22 9.99
CA GLN A 160 -12.67 -7.69 9.34
C GLN A 160 -11.56 -8.73 9.28
N ALA A 161 -11.32 -9.46 10.37
CA ALA A 161 -10.34 -10.53 10.40
C ALA A 161 -10.69 -11.69 9.44
N ASP A 162 -11.97 -12.02 9.28
CA ASP A 162 -12.41 -13.03 8.31
C ASP A 162 -12.24 -12.56 6.86
N GLU A 163 -12.52 -11.30 6.56
CA GLU A 163 -12.29 -10.71 5.23
C GLU A 163 -10.80 -10.68 4.87
N GLU A 164 -9.94 -10.26 5.80
CA GLU A 164 -8.48 -10.25 5.62
C GLU A 164 -7.93 -11.66 5.35
N LYS A 165 -8.41 -12.68 6.09
CA LYS A 165 -8.08 -14.09 5.83
C LYS A 165 -8.48 -14.54 4.45
N HIS A 166 -9.69 -14.18 4.00
CA HIS A 166 -10.16 -14.53 2.66
C HIS A 166 -9.33 -13.85 1.57
N GLU A 167 -8.95 -12.59 1.74
CA GLU A 167 -8.07 -11.90 0.80
C GLU A 167 -6.67 -12.50 0.76
N ALA A 168 -6.09 -12.81 1.92
CA ALA A 168 -4.78 -13.44 2.02
C ALA A 168 -4.80 -14.84 1.36
N ALA A 169 -5.84 -15.64 1.60
CA ALA A 169 -6.02 -16.93 0.93
C ALA A 169 -6.14 -16.80 -0.60
N LYS A 170 -6.89 -15.80 -1.10
CA LYS A 170 -6.98 -15.51 -2.55
C LYS A 170 -5.62 -15.13 -3.14
N LYS A 171 -4.83 -14.29 -2.43
CA LYS A 171 -3.48 -13.91 -2.85
C LYS A 171 -2.55 -15.13 -2.94
N VAL A 172 -2.61 -16.03 -1.96
CA VAL A 172 -1.86 -17.30 -1.99
C VAL A 172 -2.29 -18.15 -3.19
N GLY A 173 -3.59 -18.30 -3.44
CA GLY A 173 -4.10 -19.05 -4.59
C GLY A 173 -3.65 -18.48 -5.94
N MET A 174 -3.63 -17.15 -6.09
CA MET A 174 -3.10 -16.50 -7.29
C MET A 174 -1.59 -16.75 -7.47
N LEU A 175 -0.81 -16.72 -6.38
CA LEU A 175 0.62 -17.02 -6.44
C LEU A 175 0.88 -18.49 -6.84
N GLU A 176 0.05 -19.43 -6.38
CA GLU A 176 0.13 -20.84 -6.77
C GLU A 176 -0.21 -21.05 -8.25
N GLN A 177 -1.21 -20.34 -8.79
CA GLN A 177 -1.52 -20.35 -10.22
C GLN A 177 -0.35 -19.82 -11.06
N ASN A 178 0.23 -18.68 -10.66
CA ASN A 178 1.41 -18.11 -11.32
C ASN A 178 2.62 -19.07 -11.29
N LEU A 179 2.80 -19.82 -10.20
CA LEU A 179 3.84 -20.86 -10.13
C LEU A 179 3.58 -21.99 -11.13
N GLY A 180 2.32 -22.41 -11.29
CA GLY A 180 1.94 -23.39 -12.31
C GLY A 180 2.23 -22.91 -13.74
N GLU A 181 2.00 -21.63 -14.02
CA GLU A 181 2.35 -21.03 -15.32
C GLU A 181 3.87 -20.96 -15.54
N LEU A 182 4.64 -20.59 -14.52
CA LEU A 182 6.10 -20.58 -14.59
C LEU A 182 6.67 -21.98 -14.78
N ASP A 183 6.06 -23.01 -14.17
CA ASP A 183 6.42 -24.41 -14.40
C ASP A 183 6.19 -24.83 -15.86
N ALA A 184 5.08 -24.42 -16.45
CA ALA A 184 4.83 -24.63 -17.87
C ALA A 184 5.86 -23.91 -18.76
N GLN A 185 6.26 -22.68 -18.40
CA GLN A 185 7.31 -21.93 -19.12
C GLN A 185 8.68 -22.60 -19.02
N VAL A 186 9.07 -23.08 -17.83
CA VAL A 186 10.32 -23.84 -17.65
C VAL A 186 10.30 -25.11 -18.48
N THR A 187 9.19 -25.85 -18.49
CA THR A 187 9.03 -27.06 -19.31
C THR A 187 9.11 -26.75 -20.80
N LYS A 188 8.53 -25.63 -21.25
CA LYS A 188 8.61 -25.16 -22.63
C LYS A 188 10.04 -24.76 -23.02
N ALA A 189 10.74 -24.01 -22.17
CA ALA A 189 12.13 -23.62 -22.40
C ALA A 189 13.06 -24.85 -22.43
N GLN A 190 12.78 -25.86 -21.59
CA GLN A 190 13.53 -27.11 -21.58
C GLN A 190 13.33 -27.90 -22.87
N LYS A 191 12.10 -27.97 -23.41
CA LYS A 191 11.83 -28.57 -24.72
C LYS A 191 12.51 -27.80 -25.85
N ALA A 192 12.47 -26.46 -25.82
CA ALA A 192 13.16 -25.64 -26.81
C ALA A 192 14.68 -25.88 -26.82
N LEU A 193 15.27 -26.12 -25.63
CA LEU A 193 16.68 -26.48 -25.51
C LEU A 193 17.00 -27.86 -26.10
N THR A 194 16.13 -28.85 -25.91
CA THR A 194 16.31 -30.20 -26.48
C THR A 194 16.09 -30.24 -27.98
N ASP A 195 15.18 -29.43 -28.49
CA ASP A 195 14.81 -29.40 -29.92
C ASP A 195 15.76 -28.54 -30.76
N ALA A 196 16.55 -27.66 -30.13
CA ALA A 196 17.48 -26.77 -30.81
C ALA A 196 18.65 -27.54 -31.47
N GLN A 197 18.72 -27.45 -32.80
CA GLN A 197 19.73 -28.15 -33.61
C GLN A 197 21.06 -27.39 -33.73
N ASN A 198 21.04 -26.05 -33.66
CA ASN A 198 22.23 -25.20 -33.82
C ASN A 198 22.77 -24.69 -32.48
N ASP A 199 24.07 -24.43 -32.41
CA ASP A 199 24.73 -23.93 -31.19
C ASP A 199 24.23 -22.55 -30.75
N ALA A 200 23.88 -21.69 -31.71
CA ALA A 200 23.32 -20.38 -31.41
C ALA A 200 21.95 -20.49 -30.72
N ASP A 201 21.09 -21.38 -31.21
CA ASP A 201 19.75 -21.59 -30.67
C ASP A 201 19.81 -22.29 -29.31
N ARG A 202 20.72 -23.27 -29.14
CA ARG A 202 21.00 -23.90 -27.84
C ARG A 202 21.43 -22.89 -26.79
N LYS A 203 22.31 -21.93 -27.13
CA LYS A 203 22.74 -20.86 -26.21
C LYS A 203 21.58 -19.94 -25.80
N ARG A 204 20.71 -19.57 -26.76
CA ARG A 204 19.52 -18.74 -26.47
C ARG A 204 18.53 -19.47 -25.57
N ALA A 205 18.18 -20.70 -25.91
CA ALA A 205 17.27 -21.52 -25.10
C ALA A 205 17.83 -21.80 -23.70
N ALA A 206 19.14 -22.00 -23.57
CA ALA A 206 19.79 -22.16 -22.27
C ALA A 206 19.70 -20.88 -21.42
N ALA A 207 19.92 -19.70 -22.02
CA ALA A 207 19.76 -18.43 -21.32
C ALA A 207 18.30 -18.19 -20.88
N GLU A 208 17.33 -18.49 -21.75
CA GLU A 208 15.90 -18.39 -21.42
C GLU A 208 15.51 -19.33 -20.27
N LEU A 209 16.05 -20.56 -20.25
CA LEU A 209 15.81 -21.52 -19.17
C LEU A 209 16.38 -21.03 -17.83
N VAL A 210 17.56 -20.40 -17.83
CA VAL A 210 18.15 -19.82 -16.61
C VAL A 210 17.25 -18.70 -16.07
N VAL A 211 16.79 -17.79 -16.93
CA VAL A 211 15.89 -16.69 -16.54
C VAL A 211 14.55 -17.23 -16.02
N ALA A 212 13.97 -18.24 -16.68
CA ALA A 212 12.73 -18.87 -16.25
C ALA A 212 12.87 -19.55 -14.88
N ASN A 213 13.97 -20.26 -14.64
CA ASN A 213 14.26 -20.88 -13.35
C ASN A 213 14.47 -19.85 -12.24
N GLN A 214 15.15 -18.74 -12.53
CA GLN A 214 15.33 -17.66 -11.55
C GLN A 214 13.98 -17.05 -11.16
N ARG A 215 13.13 -16.73 -12.14
CA ARG A 215 11.77 -16.22 -11.90
C ARG A 215 10.93 -17.19 -11.08
N LYS A 216 10.99 -18.49 -11.39
CA LYS A 216 10.31 -19.55 -10.62
C LYS A 216 10.81 -19.59 -9.17
N TRP A 217 12.11 -19.50 -8.95
CA TRP A 217 12.67 -19.51 -7.60
C TRP A 217 12.24 -18.29 -6.78
N GLU A 218 12.27 -17.10 -7.37
CA GLU A 218 11.81 -15.86 -6.73
C GLU A 218 10.31 -15.91 -6.41
N ALA A 219 9.48 -16.35 -7.37
CA ALA A 219 8.05 -16.53 -7.17
C ALA A 219 7.74 -17.57 -6.08
N LYS A 220 8.51 -18.66 -6.03
CA LYS A 220 8.34 -19.70 -5.00
C LYS A 220 8.65 -19.16 -3.62
N LYS A 221 9.76 -18.42 -3.47
CA LYS A 221 10.12 -17.77 -2.21
C LYS A 221 9.04 -16.78 -1.76
N ALA A 222 8.45 -16.02 -2.68
CA ALA A 222 7.34 -15.11 -2.38
C ALA A 222 6.07 -15.86 -1.95
N ALA A 223 5.73 -16.96 -2.63
CA ALA A 223 4.59 -17.81 -2.27
C ALA A 223 4.78 -18.46 -0.88
N ASP A 224 5.97 -18.98 -0.59
CA ASP A 224 6.29 -19.59 0.70
C ASP A 224 6.22 -18.55 1.84
N ALA A 225 6.70 -17.32 1.59
CA ALA A 225 6.59 -16.22 2.56
C ALA A 225 5.13 -15.81 2.80
N ALA A 226 4.30 -15.74 1.74
CA ALA A 226 2.88 -15.43 1.86
C ALA A 226 2.11 -16.51 2.63
N LYS A 227 2.41 -17.79 2.39
CA LYS A 227 1.85 -18.92 3.15
C LYS A 227 2.24 -18.86 4.62
N ALA A 228 3.53 -18.61 4.91
CA ALA A 228 4.00 -18.49 6.28
C ALA A 228 3.34 -17.32 7.04
N ALA A 229 3.06 -16.21 6.35
CA ALA A 229 2.31 -15.08 6.91
C ALA A 229 0.87 -15.46 7.25
N LEU A 230 0.16 -16.10 6.31
CA LEU A 230 -1.21 -16.61 6.53
C LEU A 230 -1.25 -17.61 7.70
N ASP A 231 -0.32 -18.56 7.76
CA ASP A 231 -0.24 -19.55 8.84
C ASP A 231 0.03 -18.91 10.21
N LYS A 232 0.72 -17.76 10.24
CA LYS A 232 0.96 -17.01 11.48
C LYS A 232 -0.30 -16.28 11.93
N GLU A 233 -1.08 -15.72 11.00
CA GLU A 233 -2.38 -15.09 11.29
C GLU A 233 -3.41 -16.12 11.78
N ILE A 234 -3.46 -17.30 11.16
CA ILE A 234 -4.31 -18.41 11.60
C ILE A 234 -3.92 -18.87 13.01
N ARG A 235 -2.63 -18.99 13.31
CA ARG A 235 -2.16 -19.38 14.65
C ARG A 235 -2.42 -18.33 15.73
N ASN A 236 -2.38 -17.05 15.37
CA ASN A 236 -2.62 -15.96 16.31
C ASN A 236 -4.11 -15.66 16.53
N THR A 237 -5.02 -16.24 15.73
CA THR A 237 -6.45 -16.04 15.98
C THR A 237 -6.83 -16.79 17.25
N PRO A 238 -7.46 -16.13 18.25
CA PRO A 238 -7.82 -16.78 19.49
C PRO A 238 -8.73 -17.98 19.22
N ILE A 239 -8.34 -19.14 19.74
CA ILE A 239 -9.14 -20.35 19.66
C ILE A 239 -10.44 -20.09 20.43
N ASP A 240 -11.58 -20.24 19.75
CA ASP A 240 -12.90 -20.12 20.37
C ASP A 240 -13.13 -21.30 21.33
N VAL A 241 -12.70 -21.12 22.58
CA VAL A 241 -12.85 -22.08 23.67
C VAL A 241 -14.31 -22.35 24.03
N SER A 242 -15.26 -21.52 23.59
CA SER A 242 -16.68 -21.76 23.85
C SER A 242 -17.18 -23.03 23.13
N LYS A 243 -16.60 -23.35 21.97
CA LYS A 243 -16.87 -24.58 21.20
C LYS A 243 -16.17 -25.83 21.77
N CYS A 244 -15.28 -25.67 22.75
CA CYS A 244 -14.52 -26.75 23.38
C CYS A 244 -15.21 -27.39 24.60
N THR A 245 -16.45 -27.02 24.92
CA THR A 245 -17.10 -27.42 26.18
C THR A 245 -17.75 -28.80 26.18
N GLY A 246 -17.69 -29.55 25.07
CA GLY A 246 -18.02 -30.98 25.02
C GLY A 246 -16.79 -31.85 25.29
N SER A 247 -16.90 -32.91 26.09
CA SER A 247 -15.79 -33.78 26.56
C SER A 247 -15.06 -34.60 25.47
N LEU A 248 -15.14 -34.17 24.21
CA LEU A 248 -14.59 -34.82 23.03
C LEU A 248 -13.81 -33.75 22.25
N GLY A 249 -12.58 -33.48 22.70
CA GLY A 249 -11.49 -32.77 21.99
C GLY A 249 -11.84 -31.56 21.11
N CYS A 250 -11.31 -30.38 21.46
CA CYS A 250 -11.31 -29.21 20.58
C CYS A 250 -10.78 -29.54 19.17
N MET A 251 -11.65 -29.64 18.17
CA MET A 251 -11.23 -29.65 16.77
C MET A 251 -11.12 -28.21 16.26
N PRO A 252 -10.08 -27.87 15.48
CA PRO A 252 -9.99 -26.56 14.83
C PRO A 252 -11.19 -26.36 13.89
N SER A 253 -11.85 -25.21 14.00
CA SER A 253 -12.95 -24.81 13.10
C SER A 253 -12.43 -24.79 11.66
N LYS A 254 -13.01 -25.62 10.80
CA LYS A 254 -12.79 -25.54 9.34
C LYS A 254 -13.44 -24.30 8.75
#